data_AF-A0A960JYL9-F1
#
_entry.id   AF-A0A960JYL9-F1
#
_cell.length_a   1.000
_cell.length_b   1.000
_cell.length_c   1.000
_cell.angle_alpha   90.00
_cell.angle_beta   90.00
_cell.angle_gamma   90.00
#
_symmetry.space_group_name_H-M   'P 1'
#
loop_
_entity.id
_entity.type
_entity.pdbx_description
1 polymer ?
#
loop_
_entity_poly.entity_id
_entity_poly.type
_entity_poly.pdbx_seq_one_letter_code
_entity_poly.pdbx_strand_id
1 'polypeptide(L)'
;MEEEPNLDVAGCGADQRPRLTATSGEDAFSRGIAPSEVSLGPVRLGEQLFALEVDTSVFEVPALIRACYRLTERWYLFLARREEEPSRIVVSFWPRIKGHDAGRAAQELGNELIDQQLREDLSRRMQGVRELILAQAFAEGDLLDPQREGGDYESDPAGIGQSRFGRAGPFPHQPRAGSRTPPE
;
A
#
# COMPACT_ATOMS: atom_id res chain seq x y z
N MET A 1 87.51 -7.34 -0.77
CA MET A 1 86.74 -6.11 -0.91
C MET A 1 85.62 -6.45 -1.85
N GLU A 2 84.50 -6.82 -1.22
CA GLU A 2 83.35 -7.49 -1.82
C GLU A 2 82.44 -6.43 -2.43
N GLU A 3 82.05 -6.64 -3.69
CA GLU A 3 80.95 -5.92 -4.34
C GLU A 3 79.65 -6.66 -4.02
N GLU A 4 78.74 -6.00 -3.29
CA GLU A 4 77.35 -6.42 -3.15
C GLU A 4 76.53 -6.01 -4.38
N PRO A 5 75.71 -6.90 -4.96
CA PRO A 5 74.61 -6.51 -5.82
C PRO A 5 73.30 -6.35 -5.03
N ASN A 6 72.65 -5.23 -5.36
CA ASN A 6 71.34 -4.74 -4.96
C ASN A 6 70.24 -5.83 -4.97
N LEU A 7 69.64 -6.12 -3.81
CA LEU A 7 68.45 -6.95 -3.67
C LEU A 7 67.19 -6.08 -3.74
N ASP A 8 66.43 -6.27 -4.81
CA ASP A 8 65.00 -5.97 -4.88
C ASP A 8 64.25 -6.74 -3.78
N VAL A 9 63.65 -6.03 -2.83
CA VAL A 9 62.62 -6.59 -1.95
C VAL A 9 61.39 -5.70 -2.04
N ALA A 10 60.42 -6.23 -2.78
CA ALA A 10 59.09 -5.69 -2.96
C ALA A 10 58.37 -5.47 -1.62
N GLY A 11 57.69 -4.33 -1.55
CA GLY A 11 57.02 -3.84 -0.35
C GLY A 11 55.72 -4.55 0.01
N CYS A 12 55.45 -4.47 1.32
CA CYS A 12 54.19 -4.02 1.91
C CYS A 12 52.91 -4.74 1.45
N GLY A 13 52.55 -5.81 2.18
CA GLY A 13 51.20 -6.36 2.20
C GLY A 13 50.22 -5.34 2.77
N ALA A 14 49.49 -4.66 1.88
CA ALA A 14 48.34 -3.85 2.23
C ALA A 14 47.06 -4.71 2.24
N ASP A 15 46.43 -4.70 3.40
CA ASP A 15 45.07 -5.13 3.74
C ASP A 15 44.05 -4.83 2.62
N GLN A 16 43.69 -5.84 1.82
CA GLN A 16 42.65 -5.75 0.79
C GLN A 16 41.27 -5.95 1.42
N ARG A 17 40.74 -4.90 2.05
CA ARG A 17 39.29 -4.73 2.17
C ARG A 17 38.80 -4.03 0.90
N PRO A 18 37.78 -4.53 0.18
CA PRO A 18 37.19 -3.79 -0.92
C PRO A 18 36.59 -2.49 -0.36
N ARG A 19 37.29 -1.37 -0.63
CA ARG A 19 36.72 -0.03 -0.53
C ARG A 19 35.56 0.03 -1.51
N LEU A 20 34.34 0.08 -0.98
CA LEU A 20 33.17 0.56 -1.71
C LEU A 20 33.46 2.02 -2.12
N THR A 21 34.05 2.19 -3.30
CA THR A 21 34.03 3.46 -4.00
C THR A 21 32.58 3.72 -4.38
N ALA A 22 31.94 4.65 -3.67
CA ALA A 22 30.73 5.30 -4.13
C ALA A 22 31.07 6.01 -5.43
N THR A 23 30.93 5.31 -6.55
CA THR A 23 30.87 5.93 -7.86
C THR A 23 29.60 6.75 -7.88
N SER A 24 29.77 8.06 -7.89
CA SER A 24 28.75 9.06 -8.21
C SER A 24 27.86 8.53 -9.33
N GLY A 25 26.63 8.15 -8.97
CA GLY A 25 25.62 7.71 -9.91
C GLY A 25 24.93 8.93 -10.53
N GLU A 26 25.69 9.80 -11.18
CA GLU A 26 25.17 11.01 -11.84
C GLU A 26 24.64 10.72 -13.26
N ASP A 27 24.84 9.52 -13.81
CA ASP A 27 24.61 9.28 -15.25
C ASP A 27 23.46 8.32 -15.62
N ALA A 28 22.69 7.80 -14.66
CA ALA A 28 21.60 6.85 -14.97
C ALA A 28 20.20 7.47 -15.04
N PHE A 29 20.03 8.74 -14.66
CA PHE A 29 18.71 9.38 -14.48
C PHE A 29 18.40 10.49 -15.50
N SER A 30 19.16 10.55 -16.60
CA SER A 30 19.10 11.65 -17.60
C SER A 30 18.31 11.33 -18.87
N ARG A 31 17.41 10.33 -18.85
CA ARG A 31 16.30 10.30 -19.83
C ARG A 31 15.12 11.02 -19.22
N GLY A 32 15.19 12.36 -19.24
CA GLY A 32 14.04 13.19 -18.98
C GLY A 32 12.93 12.82 -19.95
N ILE A 33 11.95 12.07 -19.47
CA ILE A 33 10.65 12.00 -20.12
C ILE A 33 10.08 13.40 -19.96
N ALA A 34 10.02 14.15 -21.06
CA ALA A 34 9.37 15.45 -21.08
C ALA A 34 7.93 15.25 -20.55
N PRO A 35 7.47 16.02 -19.54
CA PRO A 35 6.13 15.87 -18.97
C PRO A 35 5.02 16.37 -19.91
N SER A 36 5.25 16.37 -21.23
CA SER A 36 4.50 17.19 -22.19
C SER A 36 3.18 16.62 -22.69
N GLU A 37 2.72 15.43 -22.25
CA GLU A 37 1.45 14.86 -22.75
C GLU A 37 0.53 14.31 -21.66
N VAL A 38 0.60 14.87 -20.45
CA VAL A 38 -0.46 14.66 -19.45
C VAL A 38 -1.47 15.80 -19.57
N SER A 39 -2.43 15.66 -20.48
CA SER A 39 -3.54 16.62 -20.63
C SER A 39 -4.54 16.44 -19.49
N LEU A 40 -4.29 17.12 -18.36
CA LEU A 40 -5.22 17.25 -17.24
C LEU A 40 -5.57 18.71 -17.00
N GLY A 41 -6.14 19.40 -18.00
CA GLY A 41 -6.49 20.82 -17.86
C GLY A 41 -5.31 21.71 -17.42
N PRO A 42 -5.53 22.98 -17.04
CA PRO A 42 -4.44 23.86 -16.62
C PRO A 42 -4.01 23.56 -15.18
N VAL A 43 -3.22 22.50 -14.98
CA VAL A 43 -2.43 22.33 -13.76
C VAL A 43 -1.10 23.05 -13.97
N ARG A 44 -0.87 24.15 -13.23
CA ARG A 44 0.47 24.73 -13.14
C ARG A 44 1.34 23.77 -12.33
N LEU A 45 2.02 22.86 -13.02
CA LEU A 45 3.03 22.00 -12.43
C LEU A 45 4.21 22.89 -12.03
N GLY A 46 4.53 22.92 -10.73
CA GLY A 46 5.67 23.66 -10.22
C GLY A 46 7.00 23.11 -10.76
N GLU A 47 8.10 23.79 -10.49
CA GLU A 47 9.46 23.49 -10.99
C GLU A 47 10.01 22.10 -10.58
N GLN A 48 9.28 21.32 -9.78
CA GLN A 48 9.68 20.02 -9.25
C GLN A 48 8.60 18.96 -9.54
N LEU A 49 8.42 18.66 -10.82
CA LEU A 49 7.59 17.56 -11.30
C LEU A 49 8.45 16.34 -11.61
N PHE A 50 8.03 15.18 -11.10
CA PHE A 50 8.67 13.90 -11.35
C PHE A 50 7.67 12.94 -11.94
N ALA A 51 8.14 12.06 -12.82
CA ALA A 51 7.32 11.06 -13.47
C ALA A 51 8.02 9.70 -13.41
N LEU A 52 7.25 8.67 -13.06
CA LEU A 52 7.67 7.28 -13.13
C LEU A 52 6.72 6.54 -14.06
N GLU A 53 7.27 5.80 -15.02
CA GLU A 53 6.46 4.95 -15.90
C GLU A 53 6.41 3.52 -15.33
N VAL A 54 5.19 2.99 -15.22
CA VAL A 54 4.91 1.67 -14.65
C VAL A 54 4.25 0.79 -15.70
N ASP A 55 4.79 -0.41 -15.88
CA ASP A 55 4.24 -1.43 -16.75
C ASP A 55 3.18 -2.27 -16.03
N THR A 56 1.93 -2.19 -16.49
CA THR A 56 0.83 -2.96 -15.92
C THR A 56 0.83 -4.43 -16.36
N SER A 57 1.71 -4.83 -17.27
CA SER A 57 1.98 -6.25 -17.54
C SER A 57 2.87 -6.90 -16.46
N VAL A 58 3.60 -6.09 -15.71
CA VAL A 58 4.47 -6.53 -14.60
C VAL A 58 3.78 -6.33 -13.25
N PHE A 59 3.15 -5.17 -13.07
CA PHE A 59 2.47 -4.80 -11.82
C PHE A 59 0.98 -4.60 -12.03
N GLU A 60 0.16 -5.11 -11.14
CA GLU A 60 -1.28 -4.92 -11.25
C GLU A 60 -1.68 -3.52 -10.83
N VAL A 61 -2.71 -2.99 -11.50
CA VAL A 61 -3.26 -1.66 -11.21
C VAL A 61 -3.65 -1.49 -9.73
N PRO A 62 -4.25 -2.47 -9.02
CA PRO A 62 -4.52 -2.36 -7.59
C PRO A 62 -3.26 -2.16 -6.74
N ALA A 63 -2.16 -2.86 -7.06
CA ALA A 63 -0.89 -2.69 -6.35
C ALA A 63 -0.32 -1.29 -6.56
N LEU A 64 -0.37 -0.78 -7.80
CA LEU A 64 0.03 0.58 -8.14
C LEU A 64 -0.77 1.64 -7.38
N ILE A 65 -2.10 1.53 -7.36
CA ILE A 65 -2.97 2.48 -6.67
C ILE A 65 -2.66 2.50 -5.17
N ARG A 66 -2.49 1.34 -4.53
CA ARG A 66 -2.15 1.24 -3.11
C ARG A 66 -0.77 1.82 -2.79
N ALA A 67 0.21 1.57 -3.66
CA ALA A 67 1.54 2.14 -3.50
C ALA A 67 1.52 3.67 -3.59
N CYS A 68 0.84 4.22 -4.60
CA CYS A 68 0.61 5.66 -4.72
C CYS A 68 -0.08 6.22 -3.48
N TYR A 69 -1.12 5.54 -2.96
CA TYR A 69 -1.88 6.01 -1.81
C TYR A 69 -0.98 6.26 -0.57
N ARG A 70 0.01 5.40 -0.33
CA ARG A 70 0.96 5.57 0.79
C ARG A 70 1.82 6.83 0.66
N LEU A 71 2.08 7.32 -0.55
CA LEU A 71 2.84 8.53 -0.79
C LEU A 71 1.98 9.81 -0.71
N THR A 72 0.64 9.70 -0.69
CA THR A 72 -0.27 10.86 -0.76
C THR A 72 -0.17 11.82 0.43
N GLU A 73 0.36 11.38 1.58
CA GLU A 73 0.61 12.26 2.73
C GLU A 73 1.69 13.30 2.45
N ARG A 74 2.69 12.96 1.64
CA ARG A 74 3.88 13.79 1.37
C ARG A 74 3.92 14.36 -0.04
N TRP A 75 3.23 13.70 -0.97
CA TRP A 75 3.23 14.00 -2.39
C TRP A 75 1.81 14.22 -2.89
N TYR A 76 1.68 15.06 -3.89
CA TYR A 76 0.52 15.01 -4.78
C TYR A 76 0.85 14.07 -5.93
N LEU A 77 -0.12 13.28 -6.37
CA LEU A 77 0.05 12.23 -7.37
C LEU A 77 -1.03 12.33 -8.45
N PHE A 78 -0.64 12.13 -9.69
CA PHE A 78 -1.53 11.93 -10.84
C PHE A 78 -1.10 10.68 -11.59
N LEU A 79 -2.09 9.90 -12.00
CA LEU A 79 -1.88 8.71 -12.81
C LEU A 79 -2.53 8.96 -14.17
N ALA A 80 -1.76 8.78 -15.23
CA ALA A 80 -2.24 8.87 -16.60
C ALA A 80 -1.82 7.60 -17.34
N ARG A 81 -2.73 7.03 -18.14
CA ARG A 81 -2.40 5.93 -19.04
C ARG A 81 -1.91 6.51 -20.36
N ARG A 82 -0.85 5.95 -20.95
CA ARG A 82 -0.44 6.35 -22.30
C ARG A 82 -1.48 5.88 -23.31
N GLU A 83 -1.86 6.74 -24.26
CA GLU A 83 -2.79 6.37 -25.34
C GLU A 83 -2.17 5.32 -26.28
N GLU A 84 -0.88 5.48 -26.59
CA GLU A 84 -0.14 4.60 -27.51
C GLU A 84 0.20 3.24 -26.88
N GLU A 85 0.42 3.20 -25.56
CA GLU A 85 0.73 1.99 -24.81
C GLU A 85 -0.19 1.88 -23.57
N PRO A 86 -1.36 1.24 -23.70
CA PRO A 86 -2.32 1.11 -22.60
C PRO A 86 -1.80 0.34 -21.38
N SER A 87 -0.75 -0.47 -21.56
CA SER A 87 -0.05 -1.15 -20.48
C SER A 87 0.91 -0.24 -19.71
N ARG A 88 1.14 1.00 -20.14
CA ARG A 88 1.99 1.96 -19.44
C ARG A 88 1.15 2.98 -18.70
N ILE A 89 1.38 3.08 -17.40
CA ILE A 89 0.83 4.15 -16.55
C ILE A 89 1.98 5.06 -16.14
N VAL A 90 1.84 6.35 -16.45
CA VAL A 90 2.71 7.41 -15.97
C VAL A 90 2.17 7.91 -14.63
N VAL A 91 3.00 7.81 -13.60
CA VAL A 91 2.75 8.36 -12.27
C VAL A 91 3.53 9.65 -12.13
N SER A 92 2.83 10.77 -12.17
CA SER A 92 3.40 12.09 -11.98
C SER A 92 3.24 12.53 -10.53
N PHE A 93 4.29 13.01 -9.88
CA PHE A 93 4.25 13.45 -8.49
C PHE A 93 5.12 14.69 -8.23
N TRP A 94 4.68 15.50 -7.25
CA TRP A 94 5.39 16.67 -6.75
C TRP A 94 5.17 16.85 -5.26
N PRO A 95 6.11 17.46 -4.53
CA PRO A 95 6.07 17.46 -3.09
C PRO A 95 5.02 18.45 -2.55
N ARG A 96 4.36 18.09 -1.44
CA ARG A 96 3.45 19.00 -0.72
C ARG A 96 4.19 20.11 0.02
N ILE A 97 5.42 19.84 0.42
CA ILE A 97 6.29 20.75 1.18
C ILE A 97 7.63 20.86 0.44
N LYS A 98 8.20 22.07 0.33
CA LYS A 98 9.51 22.28 -0.30
C LYS A 98 10.61 21.52 0.47
N GLY A 99 11.60 20.99 -0.24
CA GLY A 99 12.76 20.32 0.35
C GLY A 99 12.68 18.80 0.43
N HIS A 100 11.60 18.19 -0.05
CA HIS A 100 11.58 16.74 -0.26
C HIS A 100 12.38 16.36 -1.51
N ASP A 101 13.27 15.37 -1.35
CA ASP A 101 14.01 14.77 -2.44
C ASP A 101 13.11 13.79 -3.21
N ALA A 102 12.95 14.05 -4.50
CA ALA A 102 12.12 13.23 -5.36
C ALA A 102 12.80 11.99 -5.91
N GLY A 103 14.13 11.96 -5.98
CA GLY A 103 14.86 10.73 -6.28
C GLY A 103 14.55 9.68 -5.21
N ARG A 104 14.59 10.09 -3.95
CA ARG A 104 14.14 9.27 -2.83
C ARG A 104 12.67 8.85 -2.94
N ALA A 105 11.78 9.73 -3.40
CA ALA A 105 10.36 9.38 -3.56
C ALA A 105 10.12 8.35 -4.68
N ALA A 106 10.86 8.43 -5.79
CA ALA A 106 10.80 7.42 -6.84
C ALA A 106 11.26 6.04 -6.32
N GLN A 107 12.31 6.01 -5.48
CA GLN A 107 12.78 4.79 -4.82
C GLN A 107 11.76 4.25 -3.81
N GLU A 108 11.19 5.13 -2.97
CA GLU A 108 10.12 4.77 -2.02
C GLU A 108 8.90 4.19 -2.75
N LEU A 109 8.48 4.82 -3.86
CA LEU A 109 7.38 4.34 -4.70
C LEU A 109 7.69 2.98 -5.32
N GLY A 110 8.90 2.78 -5.85
CA GLY A 110 9.31 1.52 -6.45
C GLY A 110 9.30 0.36 -5.45
N ASN A 111 9.85 0.56 -4.26
CA ASN A 111 9.83 -0.45 -3.19
C ASN A 111 8.40 -0.76 -2.74
N GLU A 112 7.60 0.28 -2.53
CA GLU A 112 6.20 0.10 -2.12
C GLU A 112 5.40 -0.64 -3.19
N LEU A 113 5.64 -0.38 -4.48
CA LEU A 113 4.97 -1.06 -5.58
C LEU A 113 5.24 -2.57 -5.56
N ILE A 114 6.50 -2.96 -5.34
CA ILE A 114 6.89 -4.37 -5.21
C ILE A 114 6.20 -5.01 -4.00
N ASP A 115 6.19 -4.33 -2.86
CA ASP A 115 5.55 -4.82 -1.64
C ASP A 115 4.04 -5.02 -1.83
N GLN A 116 3.36 -4.07 -2.47
CA GLN A 116 1.93 -4.18 -2.75
C GLN A 116 1.64 -5.29 -3.76
N GLN A 117 2.47 -5.46 -4.78
CA GLN A 117 2.31 -6.56 -5.74
C GLN A 117 2.46 -7.93 -5.07
N LEU A 118 3.47 -8.08 -4.22
CA LEU A 118 3.67 -9.32 -3.47
C LEU A 118 2.47 -9.63 -2.56
N ARG A 119 1.90 -8.61 -1.93
CA ARG A 119 0.68 -8.76 -1.11
C ARG A 119 -0.53 -9.20 -1.95
N GLU A 120 -0.69 -8.66 -3.15
CA GLU A 120 -1.75 -9.11 -4.07
C GLU A 120 -1.55 -10.57 -4.50
N ASP A 121 -0.33 -10.95 -4.86
CA ASP A 121 0.00 -12.32 -5.26
C ASP A 121 -0.25 -13.31 -4.13
N LEU A 122 0.18 -12.98 -2.92
CA LEU A 122 -0.08 -13.80 -1.74
C LEU A 122 -1.57 -13.87 -1.42
N SER A 123 -2.29 -12.75 -1.51
CA SER A 123 -3.74 -12.73 -1.24
C SER A 123 -4.50 -13.63 -2.21
N ARG A 124 -4.13 -13.62 -3.49
CA ARG A 124 -4.71 -14.51 -4.51
C ARG A 124 -4.36 -15.97 -4.27
N ARG A 125 -3.09 -16.28 -4.00
CA ARG A 125 -2.65 -17.66 -3.73
C ARG A 125 -3.29 -18.24 -2.48
N MET A 126 -3.51 -17.41 -1.46
CA MET A 126 -4.08 -17.83 -0.17
C MET A 126 -5.62 -17.80 -0.13
N GLN A 127 -6.28 -17.37 -1.21
CA GLN A 127 -7.74 -17.25 -1.25
C GLN A 127 -8.44 -18.57 -0.91
N GLY A 128 -8.03 -19.69 -1.52
CA GLY A 128 -8.62 -21.00 -1.23
C GLY A 128 -8.41 -21.46 0.21
N VAL A 129 -7.24 -21.20 0.79
CA VAL A 129 -6.96 -21.53 2.20
C VAL A 129 -7.87 -20.71 3.13
N ARG A 130 -8.07 -19.42 2.83
CA ARG A 130 -8.98 -18.55 3.59
C ARG A 130 -10.42 -19.04 3.52
N GLU A 131 -10.87 -19.44 2.34
CA GLU A 131 -12.22 -19.99 2.13
C GLU A 131 -12.43 -21.28 2.92
N LEU A 132 -11.44 -22.19 2.95
CA LEU A 132 -11.50 -23.41 3.76
C LEU A 132 -11.52 -23.11 5.26
N ILE A 133 -10.69 -22.19 5.74
CA ILE A 133 -10.68 -21.77 7.16
C ILE A 133 -12.03 -21.19 7.55
N LEU A 134 -12.62 -20.34 6.69
CA LEU A 134 -13.95 -19.79 6.92
C LEU A 134 -15.02 -20.88 6.95
N ALA A 135 -15.02 -21.77 5.96
CA ALA A 135 -15.96 -22.89 5.91
C ALA A 135 -15.89 -23.77 7.16
N GLN A 136 -14.66 -24.08 7.62
CA GLN A 136 -14.46 -24.84 8.84
C GLN A 136 -14.99 -24.10 10.08
N ALA A 137 -14.68 -22.80 10.21
CA ALA A 137 -15.17 -21.99 11.33
C ALA A 137 -16.72 -21.93 11.37
N PHE A 138 -17.37 -21.87 10.19
CA PHE A 138 -18.83 -21.94 10.12
C PHE A 138 -19.39 -23.34 10.42
N ALA A 139 -18.68 -24.40 10.03
CA ALA A 139 -19.07 -25.78 10.33
C ALA A 139 -18.95 -26.10 11.82
N GLU A 140 -17.90 -25.61 12.49
CA GLU A 140 -17.69 -25.81 13.93
C GLU A 140 -18.51 -24.86 14.81
N GLY A 141 -18.86 -23.68 14.29
CA GLY A 141 -19.50 -22.61 15.05
C GLY A 141 -20.96 -22.83 15.43
N ASP A 142 -21.60 -23.90 14.96
CA ASP A 142 -23.05 -24.18 15.11
C ASP A 142 -23.90 -22.90 14.91
N LEU A 143 -23.50 -22.11 13.90
CA LEU A 143 -24.05 -20.77 13.64
C LEU A 143 -25.43 -20.85 12.97
N LEU A 144 -25.84 -22.04 12.53
CA LEU A 144 -27.10 -22.34 11.86
C LEU A 144 -28.01 -23.22 12.74
N ASP A 145 -27.77 -23.30 14.05
CA ASP A 145 -28.68 -23.98 14.98
C ASP A 145 -29.99 -23.17 15.12
N PRO A 146 -31.13 -23.66 14.57
CA PRO A 146 -32.41 -22.96 14.67
C PRO A 146 -32.87 -22.81 16.13
N GLN A 147 -32.34 -23.60 17.06
CA GLN A 147 -32.66 -23.51 18.49
C GLN A 147 -31.95 -22.34 19.18
N ARG A 148 -30.84 -21.82 18.63
CA ARG A 148 -30.14 -20.62 19.13
C ARG A 148 -30.69 -19.32 18.54
N GLU A 149 -31.24 -19.35 17.33
CA GLU A 149 -31.87 -18.19 16.69
C GLU A 149 -33.16 -17.73 17.41
N GLY A 150 -33.76 -18.60 18.25
CA GLY A 150 -34.92 -18.30 19.07
C GLY A 150 -34.61 -17.76 20.48
N GLY A 151 -33.35 -17.42 20.79
CA GLY A 151 -32.97 -16.86 22.08
C GLY A 151 -33.64 -15.52 22.34
N ASP A 152 -34.64 -15.50 23.22
CA ASP A 152 -35.26 -14.26 23.70
C ASP A 152 -34.20 -13.43 24.46
N TYR A 153 -33.83 -12.28 23.88
CA TYR A 153 -32.84 -11.36 24.43
C TYR A 153 -33.18 -10.89 25.85
N GLU A 154 -34.46 -10.92 26.25
CA GLU A 154 -34.86 -10.61 27.63
C GLU A 154 -34.39 -11.69 28.62
N SER A 155 -34.27 -12.92 28.14
CA SER A 155 -33.71 -14.07 28.86
C SER A 155 -32.26 -14.30 28.44
N ASP A 156 -31.38 -13.33 28.68
CA ASP A 156 -29.92 -13.46 28.53
C ASP A 156 -29.31 -14.02 29.85
N PRO A 157 -29.25 -15.35 30.05
CA PRO A 157 -28.72 -15.95 31.27
C PRO A 157 -27.23 -15.67 31.46
N ALA A 158 -26.52 -15.32 30.39
CA ALA A 158 -25.09 -15.02 30.42
C ALA A 158 -24.81 -13.53 30.71
N GLY A 159 -25.84 -12.68 30.69
CA GLY A 159 -25.76 -11.25 31.01
C GLY A 159 -24.80 -10.48 30.09
N ILE A 160 -24.59 -10.96 28.86
CA ILE A 160 -23.65 -10.40 27.88
C ILE A 160 -24.14 -9.02 27.42
N GLY A 161 -25.46 -8.81 27.30
CA GLY A 161 -26.07 -7.52 26.96
C GLY A 161 -26.08 -6.52 28.12
N GLN A 162 -25.82 -6.97 29.36
CA GLN A 162 -25.74 -6.08 30.51
C GLN A 162 -24.36 -5.42 30.54
N SER A 163 -24.29 -4.22 29.98
CA SER A 163 -23.10 -3.36 30.02
C SER A 163 -22.55 -3.28 31.46
N ARG A 164 -21.32 -3.76 31.66
CA ARG A 164 -20.64 -3.77 32.98
C ARG A 164 -20.28 -2.36 33.49
N PHE A 165 -20.70 -1.31 32.78
CA PHE A 165 -20.54 0.07 33.18
C PHE A 165 -21.89 0.65 33.62
N GLY A 166 -22.07 0.70 34.94
CA GLY A 166 -23.11 1.36 35.74
C GLY A 166 -24.25 2.13 35.04
N ARG A 167 -25.46 1.56 35.16
CA ARG A 167 -26.80 2.19 35.24
C ARG A 167 -26.96 3.66 34.80
N ALA A 168 -27.78 3.85 33.75
CA ALA A 168 -28.96 4.73 33.79
C ALA A 168 -29.99 4.39 32.68
N GLY A 169 -31.08 3.70 33.07
CA GLY A 169 -32.45 3.98 32.57
C GLY A 169 -32.98 3.22 31.34
N PRO A 170 -34.29 2.89 31.33
CA PRO A 170 -34.93 2.04 30.33
C PRO A 170 -35.39 2.85 29.11
N PHE A 171 -35.30 2.29 27.91
CA PHE A 171 -36.04 2.85 26.78
C PHE A 171 -37.52 2.48 26.95
N PRO A 172 -38.44 3.44 27.14
CA PRO A 172 -39.86 3.12 27.12
C PRO A 172 -40.23 2.73 25.68
N HIS A 173 -40.67 1.49 25.50
CA HIS A 173 -41.48 1.11 24.35
C HIS A 173 -42.70 2.03 24.32
N GLN A 174 -42.76 2.96 23.37
CA GLN A 174 -44.01 3.64 23.07
C GLN A 174 -44.98 2.62 22.47
N PRO A 175 -46.18 2.42 23.03
CA PRO A 175 -47.22 1.66 22.35
C PRO A 175 -47.62 2.42 21.07
N ARG A 176 -47.55 1.75 19.92
CA ARG A 176 -48.08 2.26 18.66
C ARG A 176 -49.60 2.40 18.76
N ALA A 177 -50.07 3.60 19.09
CA ALA A 177 -51.45 4.00 18.84
C ALA A 177 -51.58 4.44 17.37
N GLY A 178 -52.43 3.76 16.60
CA GLY A 178 -52.66 4.14 15.20
C GLY A 178 -53.48 3.13 14.40
N SER A 179 -54.63 2.71 14.92
CA SER A 179 -55.70 2.12 14.11
C SER A 179 -56.18 3.17 13.10
N ARG A 180 -55.81 3.03 11.82
CA ARG A 180 -56.51 3.69 10.72
C ARG A 180 -57.59 2.74 10.21
N THR A 181 -58.83 3.02 10.56
CA THR A 181 -59.99 2.56 9.81
C THR A 181 -59.98 3.22 8.42
N PRO A 182 -60.29 2.49 7.34
CA PRO A 182 -60.44 3.06 6.01
C PRO A 182 -61.83 3.74 5.87
N PRO A 183 -61.94 4.84 5.12
CA PRO A 183 -63.24 5.41 4.78
C PRO A 183 -63.93 4.58 3.69
N GLU A 184 -65.26 4.51 3.78
CA GLU A 184 -66.19 3.99 2.76
C GLU A 184 -66.21 4.83 1.48
#